data_AF-A0A0V9UEA1-F1
#
_entry.id   AF-A0A0V9UEA1-F1
#
_cell.length_a   1.000
_cell.length_b   1.000
_cell.length_c   1.000
_cell.angle_alpha   90.00
_cell.angle_beta   90.00
_cell.angle_gamma   90.00
#
_symmetry.space_group_name_H-M   'P 1'
#
loop_
_entity.id
_entity.type
_entity.pdbx_description
1 polymer ?
#
loop_
_entity_poly.entity_id
_entity_poly.type
_entity_poly.pdbx_seq_one_letter_code
_entity_poly.pdbx_strand_id
1 'polypeptide(L)'
;MRLRAASFSLVLAAALAGCADANPGAGTDQVDMTPSPPPPSEQSQIYSAALHQLILVDNPYATAPTPAGAVHIVDGPASRSAELVIAPDGPPFDTELKNEITAQSADLPPVEFVAGPELPANPAPQGLTGVAGDGVIVGLSPTRRQDDGTVHVGAGLWCGIDCGLGLTYVLDRIDGQWTVTGTTGPVSIS
;
A
#
# COMPACT_ATOMS: atom_id res chain seq x y z
N MET A 1 -33.29 33.04 -10.04
CA MET A 1 -33.39 34.39 -10.64
C MET A 1 -32.49 35.31 -9.83
N ARG A 2 -31.49 35.93 -10.48
CA ARG A 2 -30.48 36.89 -9.94
C ARG A 2 -29.45 36.30 -8.96
N LEU A 3 -28.15 36.66 -8.96
CA LEU A 3 -27.43 37.81 -9.50
C LEU A 3 -25.98 37.40 -9.88
N ARG A 4 -25.46 38.03 -10.94
CA ARG A 4 -24.05 38.00 -11.40
C ARG A 4 -23.11 38.63 -10.37
N ALA A 5 -21.86 38.18 -10.33
CA ALA A 5 -20.70 39.07 -10.26
C ALA A 5 -19.47 38.39 -10.90
N ALA A 6 -19.02 38.95 -12.01
CA ALA A 6 -17.73 38.69 -12.63
C ALA A 6 -16.75 39.78 -12.19
N SER A 7 -15.47 39.46 -11.99
CA SER A 7 -14.31 40.38 -12.01
C SER A 7 -13.05 39.52 -11.99
N PHE A 8 -12.33 39.38 -13.11
CA PHE A 8 -11.29 40.26 -13.67
C PHE A 8 -9.87 39.91 -13.17
N SER A 9 -9.05 39.55 -14.15
CA SER A 9 -7.67 39.08 -14.11
C SER A 9 -6.66 40.07 -13.50
N LEU A 10 -5.51 39.55 -13.06
CA LEU A 10 -4.25 40.28 -13.14
C LEU A 10 -3.11 39.33 -13.52
N VAL A 11 -2.60 39.54 -14.73
CA VAL A 11 -1.36 38.96 -15.24
C VAL A 11 -0.20 39.80 -14.68
N LEU A 12 0.80 39.15 -14.10
CA LEU A 12 2.08 39.79 -13.80
C LEU A 12 3.20 38.95 -14.44
N ALA A 13 3.68 39.40 -15.59
CA ALA A 13 4.90 38.92 -16.21
C ALA A 13 6.07 39.77 -15.70
N ALA A 14 7.00 39.17 -14.98
CA ALA A 14 8.28 39.78 -14.64
C ALA A 14 9.37 39.15 -15.52
N ALA A 15 9.79 39.88 -16.55
CA ALA A 15 10.97 39.55 -17.32
C ALA A 15 12.21 40.04 -16.54
N LEU A 16 12.98 39.11 -15.98
CA LEU A 16 14.33 39.40 -15.49
C LEU A 16 15.32 39.05 -16.60
N ALA A 17 15.80 40.09 -17.27
CA ALA A 17 17.05 40.06 -18.00
C ALA A 17 18.19 40.08 -16.95
N GLY A 18 18.98 39.00 -16.91
CA GLY A 18 20.15 38.86 -16.04
C GLY A 18 21.34 38.37 -16.86
N CYS A 19 22.44 39.12 -16.75
CA CYS A 19 23.60 39.09 -17.63
C CYS A 19 24.33 37.74 -17.72
N ALA A 20 24.82 37.48 -18.93
CA ALA A 20 25.80 36.44 -19.21
C ALA A 20 27.18 36.89 -18.70
N ASP A 21 27.74 36.14 -17.76
CA ASP A 21 29.18 36.13 -17.49
C ASP A 21 29.76 34.84 -18.09
N ALA A 22 30.51 35.02 -19.18
CA ALA A 22 31.27 33.96 -19.82
C ALA A 22 32.53 33.66 -18.99
N ASN A 23 32.52 32.55 -18.26
CA ASN A 23 33.73 32.00 -17.66
C ASN A 23 34.06 30.67 -18.35
N PRO A 24 35.09 30.60 -19.23
CA PRO A 24 35.53 29.35 -19.81
C PRO A 24 36.49 28.66 -18.82
N GLY A 25 35.93 28.26 -17.67
CA GLY A 25 36.58 27.36 -16.74
C GLY A 25 36.14 25.94 -17.07
N ALA A 26 37.05 25.12 -17.58
CA ALA A 26 36.85 23.71 -17.82
C ALA A 26 36.60 22.98 -16.47
N GLY A 27 35.37 23.06 -15.97
CA GLY A 27 34.81 22.14 -15.01
C GLY A 27 33.91 21.20 -15.79
N THR A 28 34.29 19.95 -15.89
CA THR A 28 33.36 18.88 -16.26
C THR A 28 32.31 18.82 -15.15
N ASP A 29 31.24 19.62 -15.29
CA ASP A 29 29.96 19.41 -14.61
C ASP A 29 29.40 18.09 -15.16
N GLN A 30 29.97 17.01 -14.63
CA GLN A 30 29.40 15.70 -14.73
C GLN A 30 28.19 15.73 -13.82
N VAL A 31 27.07 16.24 -14.35
CA VAL A 31 25.75 16.06 -13.78
C VAL A 31 25.64 14.56 -13.53
N ASP A 32 25.63 14.19 -12.26
CA ASP A 32 25.43 12.83 -11.81
C ASP A 32 24.05 12.40 -12.31
N MET A 33 24.03 11.82 -13.50
CA MET A 33 22.87 11.19 -14.11
C MET A 33 22.69 9.85 -13.41
N THR A 34 22.49 9.86 -12.10
CA THR A 34 21.85 8.72 -11.46
C THR A 34 20.42 8.71 -11.98
N PRO A 35 20.01 7.74 -12.81
CA PRO A 35 18.64 7.71 -13.30
C PRO A 35 17.71 7.60 -12.09
N SER A 36 16.67 8.43 -12.07
CA SER A 36 15.58 8.28 -11.09
C SER A 36 15.09 6.83 -11.16
N PRO A 37 14.84 6.17 -10.01
CA PRO A 37 14.30 4.82 -10.02
C PRO A 37 13.05 4.76 -10.90
N PRO A 38 12.81 3.64 -11.61
CA PRO A 38 11.55 3.47 -12.32
C PRO A 38 10.37 3.64 -11.34
N PRO A 39 9.22 4.13 -11.82
CA PRO A 39 8.04 4.19 -10.97
C PRO A 39 7.63 2.76 -10.53
N PRO A 40 7.01 2.60 -9.35
CA PRO A 40 6.58 1.29 -8.89
C PRO A 40 5.62 0.62 -9.87
N SER A 41 5.64 -0.70 -9.94
CA SER A 41 4.67 -1.47 -10.73
C SER A 41 3.21 -1.17 -10.33
N GLU A 42 2.29 -1.38 -11.27
CA GLU A 42 0.86 -1.22 -10.99
C GLU A 42 0.40 -2.16 -9.87
N GLN A 43 0.92 -3.39 -9.87
CA GLN A 43 0.55 -4.41 -8.88
C GLN A 43 0.99 -4.01 -7.47
N SER A 44 2.20 -3.48 -7.30
CA SER A 44 2.66 -3.02 -5.99
C SER A 44 1.86 -1.82 -5.49
N GLN A 45 1.45 -0.91 -6.38
CA GLN A 45 0.57 0.21 -6.02
C GLN A 45 -0.80 -0.28 -5.53
N ILE A 46 -1.41 -1.24 -6.22
CA ILE A 46 -2.71 -1.83 -5.82
C ILE A 46 -2.61 -2.52 -4.46
N TYR A 47 -1.60 -3.39 -4.28
CA TYR A 47 -1.40 -4.10 -3.03
C TYR A 47 -1.08 -3.15 -1.88
N SER A 48 -0.27 -2.12 -2.12
CA SER A 48 0.02 -1.11 -1.11
C SER A 48 -1.24 -0.34 -0.74
N ALA A 49 -2.04 0.14 -1.69
CA ALA A 49 -3.29 0.84 -1.39
C ALA A 49 -4.26 -0.01 -0.57
N ALA A 50 -4.43 -1.29 -0.92
CA ALA A 50 -5.23 -2.23 -0.13
C ALA A 50 -4.66 -2.45 1.28
N LEU A 51 -3.33 -2.57 1.41
CA LEU A 51 -2.66 -2.75 2.68
C LEU A 51 -2.83 -1.54 3.61
N HIS A 52 -2.69 -0.31 3.09
CA HIS A 52 -2.90 0.90 3.88
C HIS A 52 -4.34 1.00 4.37
N GLN A 53 -5.30 0.75 3.49
CA GLN A 53 -6.71 0.74 3.87
C GLN A 53 -6.98 -0.30 4.97
N LEU A 54 -6.48 -1.53 4.79
CA LEU A 54 -6.64 -2.59 5.77
C LEU A 54 -6.02 -2.23 7.11
N ILE A 55 -4.76 -1.78 7.14
CA ILE A 55 -4.00 -1.59 8.38
C ILE A 55 -4.39 -0.30 9.12
N LEU A 56 -4.62 0.79 8.39
CA LEU A 56 -4.82 2.12 9.00
C LEU A 56 -6.29 2.50 9.19
N VAL A 57 -7.20 1.92 8.40
CA VAL A 57 -8.62 2.33 8.39
C VAL A 57 -9.51 1.21 8.90
N ASP A 58 -9.42 0.02 8.30
CA ASP A 58 -10.39 -1.05 8.55
C ASP A 58 -9.99 -1.99 9.69
N ASN A 59 -8.70 -2.06 10.06
CA ASN A 59 -8.21 -2.92 11.13
C ASN A 59 -8.79 -2.45 12.48
N PRO A 60 -9.78 -3.15 13.04
CA PRO A 60 -10.40 -2.74 14.30
C PRO A 60 -9.44 -2.95 15.49
N TYR A 61 -8.33 -3.66 15.28
CA TYR A 61 -7.34 -4.02 16.28
C TYR A 61 -6.13 -3.07 16.27
N ALA A 62 -5.99 -2.22 15.25
CA ALA A 62 -4.99 -1.15 15.24
C ALA A 62 -5.31 -0.04 16.26
N THR A 63 -6.49 -0.06 16.88
CA THR A 63 -6.90 0.88 17.92
C THR A 63 -6.97 0.21 19.30
N ALA A 64 -6.02 0.59 20.15
CA ALA A 64 -5.94 0.39 21.60
C ALA A 64 -5.97 -1.06 22.15
N PRO A 65 -5.14 -1.36 23.18
CA PRO A 65 -4.22 -0.44 23.86
C PRO A 65 -2.90 -0.19 23.10
N THR A 66 -2.61 -0.89 22.01
CA THR A 66 -1.40 -0.63 21.19
C THR A 66 -1.66 -1.05 19.74
N PRO A 67 -1.31 -0.22 18.74
CA PRO A 67 -1.34 -0.63 17.33
C PRO A 67 -0.46 -1.86 17.09
N ALA A 68 -0.69 -2.55 15.97
CA ALA A 68 0.17 -3.67 15.56
C ALA A 68 1.64 -3.23 15.45
N GLY A 69 2.55 -4.00 16.03
CA GLY A 69 3.99 -3.70 16.02
C GLY A 69 4.71 -4.11 14.73
N ALA A 70 4.09 -4.97 13.92
CA ALA A 70 4.61 -5.44 12.64
C ALA A 70 3.49 -5.91 11.70
N VAL A 71 3.77 -5.94 10.40
CA VAL A 71 2.88 -6.48 9.36
C VAL A 71 3.61 -7.62 8.63
N HIS A 72 3.15 -8.85 8.83
CA HIS A 72 3.70 -10.05 8.19
C HIS A 72 2.85 -10.43 6.98
N ILE A 73 3.30 -10.12 5.78
CA ILE A 73 2.62 -10.48 4.54
C ILE A 73 3.02 -11.90 4.14
N VAL A 74 2.06 -12.77 3.87
CA VAL A 74 2.36 -14.09 3.32
C VAL A 74 2.95 -13.96 1.91
N ASP A 75 4.10 -14.58 1.68
CA ASP A 75 4.91 -14.47 0.47
C ASP A 75 4.32 -15.30 -0.67
N GLY A 76 3.33 -14.71 -1.34
CA GLY A 76 2.63 -15.27 -2.49
C GLY A 76 1.15 -14.90 -2.48
N PRO A 77 0.43 -15.14 -3.58
CA PRO A 77 -1.01 -14.91 -3.60
C PRO A 77 -1.70 -15.85 -2.61
N ALA A 78 -2.60 -15.31 -1.81
CA ALA A 78 -3.53 -16.04 -0.96
C ALA A 78 -4.94 -15.79 -1.50
N SER A 79 -5.36 -16.57 -2.50
CA SER A 79 -6.57 -16.28 -3.28
C SER A 79 -7.85 -16.26 -2.44
N ARG A 80 -7.82 -16.89 -1.26
CA ARG A 80 -8.93 -16.99 -0.31
C ARG A 80 -8.78 -16.12 0.93
N SER A 81 -7.96 -15.07 0.84
CA SER A 81 -7.66 -14.23 2.00
C SER A 81 -8.88 -13.45 2.52
N ALA A 82 -9.80 -13.06 1.64
CA ALA A 82 -11.07 -12.42 2.02
C ALA A 82 -11.98 -13.35 2.86
N GLU A 83 -11.81 -14.67 2.75
CA GLU A 83 -12.48 -15.68 3.58
C GLU A 83 -11.66 -16.09 4.81
N LEU A 84 -10.65 -15.29 5.20
CA LEU A 84 -9.71 -15.57 6.29
C LEU A 84 -8.88 -16.85 6.13
N VAL A 85 -8.71 -17.32 4.89
CA VAL A 85 -7.74 -18.36 4.55
C VAL A 85 -6.47 -17.67 4.04
N ILE A 86 -5.55 -17.37 4.97
CA ILE A 86 -4.36 -16.53 4.73
C ILE A 86 -3.14 -17.33 4.20
N ALA A 87 -3.29 -18.61 3.87
CA ALA A 87 -2.20 -19.41 3.32
C ALA A 87 -1.92 -19.07 1.84
N PRO A 88 -0.65 -19.09 1.39
CA PRO A 88 -0.33 -18.86 -0.02
C PRO A 88 -0.77 -20.06 -0.86
N ASP A 89 -1.32 -19.80 -2.04
CA ASP A 89 -1.77 -20.81 -3.00
C ASP A 89 -1.12 -20.68 -4.39
N GLY A 90 -0.08 -19.85 -4.50
CA GLY A 90 0.74 -19.69 -5.71
C GLY A 90 2.23 -19.51 -5.39
N PRO A 91 3.05 -19.22 -6.42
CA PRO A 91 4.47 -18.97 -6.22
C PRO A 91 4.71 -17.74 -5.34
N PRO A 92 5.85 -17.66 -4.65
CA PRO A 92 6.25 -16.47 -3.92
C PRO A 92 6.26 -15.22 -4.79
N PHE A 93 6.03 -14.06 -4.18
CA PHE A 93 6.19 -12.81 -4.89
C PHE A 93 7.66 -12.63 -5.27
N ASP A 94 7.89 -12.07 -6.46
CA ASP A 94 9.25 -11.75 -6.86
C ASP A 94 9.84 -10.65 -5.96
N THR A 95 11.17 -10.58 -5.92
CA THR A 95 11.91 -9.65 -5.05
C THR A 95 11.61 -8.19 -5.38
N GLU A 96 11.34 -7.86 -6.63
CA GLU A 96 11.07 -6.49 -7.06
C GLU A 96 9.72 -6.02 -6.50
N LEU A 97 8.66 -6.81 -6.68
CA LEU A 97 7.34 -6.57 -6.13
C LEU A 97 7.36 -6.42 -4.61
N LYS A 98 8.09 -7.29 -3.89
CA LYS A 98 8.25 -7.19 -2.44
C LYS A 98 8.90 -5.87 -2.02
N ASN A 99 10.01 -5.51 -2.67
CA ASN A 99 10.71 -4.27 -2.39
C ASN A 99 9.84 -3.04 -2.68
N GLU A 100 9.08 -3.05 -3.76
CA GLU A 100 8.18 -1.95 -4.10
C GLU A 100 7.03 -1.80 -3.10
N ILE A 101 6.42 -2.91 -2.64
CA ILE A 101 5.37 -2.87 -1.60
C ILE A 101 5.95 -2.33 -0.29
N THR A 102 7.12 -2.83 0.13
CA THR A 102 7.79 -2.36 1.34
C THR A 102 8.13 -0.86 1.26
N ALA A 103 8.66 -0.40 0.12
CA ALA A 103 8.99 1.00 -0.07
C ALA A 103 7.76 1.92 -0.05
N GLN A 104 6.64 1.45 -0.61
CA GLN A 104 5.38 2.19 -0.61
C GLN A 104 4.64 2.15 0.73
N SER A 105 5.07 1.31 1.67
CA SER A 105 4.42 1.10 2.98
C SER A 105 5.26 1.63 4.14
N ALA A 106 6.11 2.63 3.88
CA ALA A 106 7.07 3.15 4.87
C ALA A 106 6.42 3.86 6.08
N ASP A 107 5.15 4.25 5.96
CA ASP A 107 4.32 4.83 7.02
C ASP A 107 3.49 3.80 7.79
N LEU A 108 3.54 2.52 7.40
CA LEU A 108 2.98 1.39 8.15
C LEU A 108 4.00 0.85 9.19
N PRO A 109 3.57 0.02 10.15
CA PRO A 109 4.50 -0.79 10.93
C PRO A 109 5.41 -1.63 10.00
N PRO A 110 6.60 -2.03 10.45
CA PRO A 110 7.55 -2.78 9.62
C PRO A 110 6.89 -3.94 8.87
N VAL A 111 7.05 -3.93 7.54
CA VAL A 111 6.51 -4.96 6.65
C VAL A 111 7.57 -6.03 6.41
N GLU A 112 7.21 -7.29 6.68
CA GLU A 112 8.03 -8.46 6.40
C GLU A 112 7.24 -9.49 5.58
N PHE A 113 7.89 -10.14 4.62
CA PHE A 113 7.30 -11.23 3.85
C PHE A 113 7.68 -12.57 4.47
N VAL A 114 6.68 -13.40 4.79
CA VAL A 114 6.85 -14.69 5.44
C VAL A 114 6.36 -15.83 4.54
N ALA A 115 7.08 -16.94 4.49
CA ALA A 115 6.71 -18.06 3.60
C ALA A 115 5.35 -18.71 3.95
N GLY A 116 4.89 -18.54 5.18
CA GLY A 116 3.61 -19.06 5.66
C GLY A 116 3.17 -18.40 6.96
N PRO A 117 1.85 -18.38 7.24
CA PRO A 117 1.29 -17.74 8.44
C PRO A 117 1.75 -18.40 9.75
N GLU A 118 2.16 -19.67 9.72
CA GLU A 118 2.64 -20.40 10.90
C GLU A 118 4.00 -19.91 11.41
N LEU A 119 4.79 -19.21 10.59
CA LEU A 119 6.13 -18.75 10.96
C LEU A 119 6.11 -17.59 11.97
N PRO A 120 5.35 -16.50 11.76
CA PRO A 120 5.21 -15.46 12.76
C PRO A 120 4.15 -15.80 13.82
N ALA A 121 3.31 -16.81 13.62
CA ALA A 121 2.35 -17.24 14.64
C ALA A 121 3.09 -17.81 15.86
N ASN A 122 2.81 -17.25 17.04
CA ASN A 122 3.39 -17.73 18.28
C ASN A 122 2.35 -18.53 19.09
N PRO A 123 2.51 -19.85 19.25
CA PRO A 123 1.58 -20.67 20.03
C PRO A 123 1.66 -20.41 21.54
N ALA A 124 2.72 -19.75 22.03
CA ALA A 124 2.79 -19.24 23.39
C ALA A 124 2.41 -17.75 23.38
N PRO A 125 1.36 -17.32 24.10
CA PRO A 125 0.95 -15.92 24.08
C PRO A 125 2.08 -15.05 24.63
N GLN A 126 2.75 -14.34 23.73
CA GLN A 126 3.64 -13.23 24.05
C GLN A 126 3.04 -12.01 23.38
N GLY A 127 2.69 -11.00 24.17
CA GLY A 127 2.14 -9.76 23.63
C GLY A 127 0.60 -9.69 23.56
N LEU A 128 0.10 -8.66 22.89
CA LEU A 128 -1.33 -8.40 22.65
C LEU A 128 -1.88 -9.21 21.48
N THR A 129 -1.01 -9.61 20.56
CA THR A 129 -1.35 -10.45 19.41
C THR A 129 -0.70 -11.83 19.57
N GLY A 130 -1.30 -12.87 18.99
CA GLY A 130 -0.68 -14.20 18.93
C GLY A 130 0.42 -14.30 17.86
N VAL A 131 1.05 -13.17 17.51
CA VAL A 131 1.93 -13.00 16.35
C VAL A 131 3.22 -12.30 16.79
N ALA A 132 4.34 -12.73 16.24
CA ALA A 132 5.66 -12.17 16.52
C ALA A 132 5.70 -10.64 16.35
N GLY A 133 6.27 -9.97 17.35
CA GLY A 133 6.41 -8.51 17.36
C GLY A 133 5.11 -7.75 17.61
N ASP A 134 4.14 -8.36 18.30
CA ASP A 134 2.78 -7.78 18.46
C ASP A 134 2.13 -7.45 17.11
N GLY A 135 2.46 -8.25 16.09
CA GLY A 135 2.12 -7.97 14.71
C GLY A 135 0.78 -8.52 14.26
N VAL A 136 0.52 -8.38 12.96
CA VAL A 136 -0.58 -9.05 12.26
C VAL A 136 -0.03 -9.83 11.07
N ILE A 137 -0.75 -10.87 10.65
CA ILE A 137 -0.48 -11.62 9.43
C ILE A 137 -1.49 -11.17 8.37
N VAL A 138 -1.00 -10.86 7.18
CA VAL A 138 -1.80 -10.40 6.04
C VAL A 138 -1.65 -11.34 4.86
N GLY A 139 -2.78 -11.70 4.24
CA GLY A 139 -2.80 -12.32 2.93
C GLY A 139 -3.38 -11.38 1.88
N LEU A 140 -2.92 -11.50 0.64
CA LEU A 140 -3.39 -10.73 -0.51
C LEU A 140 -3.76 -11.69 -1.63
N SER A 141 -4.99 -11.59 -2.14
CA SER A 141 -5.40 -12.36 -3.32
C SER A 141 -4.72 -11.81 -4.57
N PRO A 142 -4.65 -12.57 -5.68
CA PRO A 142 -4.33 -12.01 -6.99
C PRO A 142 -5.25 -10.83 -7.33
N THR A 143 -4.70 -9.81 -7.99
CA THR A 143 -5.48 -8.67 -8.49
C THR A 143 -6.41 -9.13 -9.62
N ARG A 144 -7.63 -8.58 -9.66
CA ARG A 144 -8.64 -8.92 -10.67
C ARG A 144 -9.23 -7.65 -11.27
N ARG A 145 -8.78 -7.30 -12.48
CA ARG A 145 -9.34 -6.18 -13.25
C ARG A 145 -10.77 -6.49 -13.69
N GLN A 146 -11.63 -5.49 -13.57
CA GLN A 146 -13.04 -5.54 -13.97
C GLN A 146 -13.25 -4.80 -15.30
N ASP A 147 -14.42 -5.02 -15.92
CA ASP A 147 -14.78 -4.42 -17.22
C ASP A 147 -14.93 -2.89 -17.15
N ASP A 148 -15.25 -2.33 -15.97
CA ASP A 148 -15.39 -0.89 -15.74
C ASP A 148 -14.05 -0.18 -15.46
N GLY A 149 -12.93 -0.92 -15.46
CA GLY A 149 -11.59 -0.41 -15.20
C GLY A 149 -11.15 -0.49 -13.74
N THR A 150 -12.05 -0.80 -12.80
CA THR A 150 -11.69 -1.03 -11.40
C THR A 150 -10.89 -2.32 -11.23
N VAL A 151 -10.23 -2.46 -10.08
CA VAL A 151 -9.50 -3.67 -9.70
C VAL A 151 -10.01 -4.18 -8.37
N HIS A 152 -10.28 -5.48 -8.30
CA HIS A 152 -10.61 -6.17 -7.06
C HIS A 152 -9.38 -6.86 -6.48
N VAL A 153 -9.20 -6.76 -5.16
CA VAL A 153 -8.20 -7.52 -4.40
C VAL A 153 -8.78 -7.93 -3.05
N GLY A 154 -8.78 -9.23 -2.80
CA GLY A 154 -9.10 -9.80 -1.50
C GLY A 154 -7.93 -9.58 -0.54
N ALA A 155 -8.22 -9.15 0.68
CA ALA A 155 -7.24 -8.99 1.74
C ALA A 155 -7.80 -9.58 3.03
N GLY A 156 -6.93 -10.28 3.76
CA GLY A 156 -7.25 -10.89 5.03
C GLY A 156 -6.20 -10.54 6.05
N LEU A 157 -6.63 -10.17 7.25
CA LEU A 157 -5.81 -9.86 8.40
C LEU A 157 -6.11 -10.87 9.51
N TRP A 158 -5.08 -11.37 10.17
CA TRP A 158 -5.20 -12.20 11.38
C TRP A 158 -4.17 -11.79 12.42
N CYS A 159 -4.57 -11.73 13.69
CA CYS A 159 -3.70 -11.29 14.79
C CYS A 159 -3.62 -12.29 15.96
N GLY A 160 -3.95 -13.57 15.73
CA GLY A 160 -3.93 -14.58 16.79
C GLY A 160 -5.29 -14.82 17.45
N ILE A 161 -5.42 -15.97 18.11
CA ILE A 161 -6.57 -16.38 18.93
C ILE A 161 -7.90 -16.29 18.16
N ASP A 162 -8.62 -15.17 18.30
CA ASP A 162 -9.97 -14.93 17.77
C ASP A 162 -10.06 -13.55 17.11
N CYS A 163 -9.01 -13.09 16.41
CA CYS A 163 -9.05 -11.80 15.73
C CYS A 163 -8.65 -11.90 14.26
N GLY A 164 -9.62 -11.60 13.40
CA GLY A 164 -9.45 -11.61 11.96
C GLY A 164 -10.47 -10.73 11.25
N LEU A 165 -10.06 -10.18 10.12
CA LEU A 165 -10.90 -9.44 9.19
C LEU A 165 -10.56 -9.83 7.75
N GLY A 166 -11.54 -10.20 6.95
CA GLY A 166 -11.38 -10.53 5.54
C GLY A 166 -12.37 -9.74 4.67
N LEU A 167 -11.85 -9.07 3.64
CA LEU A 167 -12.60 -8.16 2.76
C LEU A 167 -12.12 -8.29 1.32
N THR A 168 -12.96 -7.94 0.34
CA THR A 168 -12.50 -7.65 -1.03
C THR A 168 -12.61 -6.16 -1.29
N TYR A 169 -11.48 -5.51 -1.56
CA TYR A 169 -11.40 -4.10 -1.91
C TYR A 169 -11.71 -3.89 -3.39
N VAL A 170 -12.41 -2.79 -3.66
CA VAL A 170 -12.57 -2.22 -5.01
C VAL A 170 -11.66 -1.01 -5.10
N LEU A 171 -10.72 -1.05 -6.05
CA LEU A 171 -9.77 0.03 -6.29
C LEU A 171 -10.05 0.69 -7.63
N ASP A 172 -9.98 2.01 -7.65
CA ASP A 172 -10.07 2.83 -8.84
C ASP A 172 -8.85 3.77 -8.94
N ARG A 173 -8.58 4.28 -10.13
CA ARG A 173 -7.48 5.22 -10.37
C ARG A 173 -7.98 6.66 -10.28
N ILE A 174 -7.75 7.30 -9.14
CA ILE A 174 -8.12 8.68 -8.87
C ILE A 174 -6.85 9.53 -8.89
N ASP A 175 -6.83 10.58 -9.71
CA ASP A 175 -5.68 11.50 -9.86
C ASP A 175 -4.33 10.78 -10.13
N GLY A 176 -4.40 9.67 -10.86
CA GLY A 176 -3.24 8.85 -11.22
C GLY A 176 -2.82 7.81 -10.18
N GLN A 177 -3.46 7.78 -9.00
CA GLN A 177 -3.16 6.88 -7.89
C GLN A 177 -4.26 5.82 -7.71
N TRP A 178 -3.88 4.60 -7.38
CA TRP A 178 -4.84 3.58 -6.96
C TRP A 178 -5.37 3.92 -5.57
N THR A 179 -6.69 4.02 -5.49
CA THR A 179 -7.40 4.38 -4.26
C THR A 179 -8.49 3.34 -4.01
N VAL A 180 -8.62 2.87 -2.77
CA VAL A 180 -9.77 2.05 -2.39
C VAL A 180 -11.02 2.94 -2.39
N THR A 181 -11.99 2.60 -3.24
CA THR A 181 -13.26 3.34 -3.38
C THR A 181 -14.43 2.63 -2.71
N GLY A 182 -14.23 1.37 -2.29
CA GLY A 182 -15.19 0.61 -1.53
C GLY A 182 -14.77 -0.84 -1.33
N THR A 183 -15.71 -1.64 -0.87
CA THR A 183 -15.57 -3.09 -0.74
C THR A 183 -16.70 -3.80 -1.49
N THR A 184 -16.49 -5.07 -1.82
CA THR A 184 -17.50 -5.92 -2.46
C THR A 184 -17.47 -7.32 -1.86
N GLY A 185 -18.54 -8.07 -2.10
CA GLY A 185 -18.68 -9.43 -1.58
C GLY A 185 -18.87 -9.50 -0.06
N PRO A 186 -18.68 -10.69 0.53
CA PRO A 186 -18.85 -10.90 1.96
C PRO A 186 -17.70 -10.27 2.77
N VAL A 187 -18.02 -9.93 4.01
CA VAL A 187 -17.05 -9.58 5.05
C VAL A 187 -16.90 -10.77 6.00
N SER A 188 -15.67 -11.21 6.23
CA SER A 188 -15.34 -12.29 7.15
C SER A 188 -14.77 -11.71 8.44
N ILE A 189 -15.26 -12.17 9.59
CA ILE A 189 -14.79 -11.78 10.92
C ILE A 189 -14.69 -13.05 11.76
N SER A 190 -13.61 -13.19 12.53
CA SER A 190 -13.47 -14.22 13.58
C SER A 190 -13.48 -13.54 14.94
#